data_AF-A5DGN3-F1
#
_entry.id   AF-A5DGN3-F1
#
_cell.length_a   1.000
_cell.length_b   1.000
_cell.length_c   1.000
_cell.angle_alpha   90.00
_cell.angle_beta   90.00
_cell.angle_gamma   90.00
#
_symmetry.space_group_name_H-M   'P 1'
#
loop_
_entity.id
_entity.type
_entity.pdbx_description
1 polymer ?
#
loop_
_entity_poly.entity_id
_entity_poly.type
_entity_poly.pdbx_seq_one_letter_code
_entity_poly.pdbx_strand_id
1 'polypeptide(L)'
;MKPLSLADLTPLKVPHQLEILPYTIKTQFLQSHELVSGYIKTLDGYKQHQAQLRDVVNKSIEQLNEITTMINEYEDTAKTIEEQLAKIKELHQEFINLETYHYQLLAANFNQTFLKTKFKKLVESSDQEGYKIVQNVGKDHNDLETTLEQFRASRKKYHLRREKLNRWDEDRVTGFI
;
A
#
# COMPACT_ATOMS: atom_id res chain seq x y z
N MET A 1 -25.80 -1.02 -40.34
CA MET A 1 -26.92 -1.84 -40.85
C MET A 1 -27.53 -1.14 -42.05
N LYS A 2 -27.86 -1.89 -43.11
CA LYS A 2 -28.58 -1.34 -44.25
C LYS A 2 -30.06 -1.16 -43.86
N PRO A 3 -30.69 -0.02 -44.15
CA PRO A 3 -32.12 0.16 -43.89
C PRO A 3 -32.93 -0.85 -44.71
N LEU A 4 -34.03 -1.34 -44.13
CA LEU A 4 -34.98 -2.22 -44.82
C LEU A 4 -35.45 -1.54 -46.11
N SER A 5 -35.21 -2.17 -47.26
CA SER A 5 -35.65 -1.66 -48.55
C SER A 5 -36.86 -2.43 -49.07
N LEU A 6 -37.64 -1.81 -49.96
CA LEU A 6 -38.78 -2.46 -50.61
C LEU A 6 -38.40 -3.73 -51.39
N ALA A 7 -37.15 -3.82 -51.87
CA ALA A 7 -36.64 -4.99 -52.56
C ALA A 7 -36.43 -6.21 -51.63
N ASP A 8 -36.26 -5.96 -50.33
CA ASP A 8 -36.07 -7.00 -49.31
C ASP A 8 -37.43 -7.53 -48.80
N LEU A 9 -38.53 -6.84 -49.13
CA LEU A 9 -39.89 -7.24 -48.79
C LEU A 9 -40.48 -8.09 -49.92
N THR A 10 -40.33 -9.41 -49.82
CA THR A 10 -40.98 -10.34 -50.77
C THR A 10 -42.48 -10.44 -50.45
N PRO A 11 -43.37 -9.93 -51.32
CA PRO A 11 -44.81 -9.98 -51.05
C PRO A 11 -45.31 -11.42 -51.09
N LEU A 12 -46.29 -11.72 -50.24
CA LEU A 12 -47.03 -12.97 -50.30
C LEU A 12 -47.84 -13.01 -51.60
N LYS A 13 -47.96 -14.19 -52.21
CA LYS A 13 -48.89 -14.37 -53.33
C LYS A 13 -50.30 -14.03 -52.85
N VAL A 14 -50.94 -13.11 -53.56
CA VAL A 14 -52.32 -12.72 -53.24
C VAL A 14 -53.22 -13.95 -53.42
N PRO A 15 -53.92 -14.40 -52.38
CA PRO A 15 -54.88 -15.50 -52.52
C PRO A 15 -55.94 -15.13 -53.56
N HIS A 16 -56.31 -16.07 -54.44
CA HIS A 16 -57.36 -15.86 -55.47
C HIS A 16 -58.67 -15.29 -54.90
N GLN A 17 -58.98 -15.60 -53.64
CA GLN A 17 -60.17 -15.09 -52.95
C GLN A 17 -60.18 -13.55 -52.83
N LEU A 18 -59.00 -12.92 -52.72
CA LEU A 18 -58.87 -11.46 -52.68
C LEU A 18 -58.92 -10.82 -54.07
N GLU A 19 -58.64 -11.58 -55.14
CA GLU A 19 -58.74 -11.10 -56.52
C GLU A 19 -60.21 -10.91 -56.93
N ILE A 20 -61.12 -11.70 -56.36
CA ILE A 20 -62.56 -11.69 -56.66
C ILE A 20 -63.31 -10.56 -55.94
N LEU A 21 -62.69 -9.89 -54.96
CA LEU A 21 -63.32 -8.81 -54.20
C LEU A 21 -63.65 -7.58 -55.07
N PRO A 22 -64.82 -6.92 -54.82
CA PRO A 22 -65.16 -5.63 -55.43
C PRO A 22 -64.08 -4.57 -55.22
N TYR A 23 -63.87 -3.71 -56.23
CA TYR A 23 -62.83 -2.69 -56.23
C TYR A 23 -62.92 -1.73 -55.02
N THR A 24 -64.13 -1.39 -54.59
CA THR A 24 -64.42 -0.53 -53.43
C THR A 24 -63.92 -1.12 -52.11
N ILE A 25 -63.98 -2.44 -51.97
CA ILE A 25 -63.50 -3.14 -50.77
C ILE A 25 -61.97 -3.22 -50.80
N LYS A 26 -61.38 -3.49 -51.98
CA LYS A 26 -59.91 -3.48 -52.17
C LYS A 26 -59.29 -2.13 -51.80
N THR A 27 -59.90 -1.02 -52.22
CA THR A 27 -59.42 0.32 -51.88
C THR A 27 -59.54 0.62 -50.40
N GLN A 28 -60.63 0.21 -49.72
CA GLN A 28 -60.74 0.34 -48.27
C GLN A 28 -59.67 -0.47 -47.52
N PHE A 29 -59.35 -1.68 -47.98
CA PHE A 29 -58.27 -2.49 -47.41
C PHE A 29 -56.90 -1.82 -47.57
N LEU A 30 -56.60 -1.27 -48.74
CA LEU A 30 -55.33 -0.57 -49.02
C LEU A 30 -55.21 0.76 -48.25
N GLN A 31 -56.34 1.40 -47.93
CA GLN A 31 -56.38 2.63 -47.13
C GLN A 31 -56.27 2.37 -45.62
N SER A 32 -56.49 1.13 -45.17
CA SER A 32 -56.35 0.78 -43.76
C SER A 32 -54.88 0.58 -43.39
N HIS A 33 -54.33 1.58 -42.70
CA HIS A 33 -52.94 1.55 -42.21
C HIS A 33 -52.66 0.34 -41.30
N GLU A 34 -53.59 -0.04 -40.43
CA GLU A 34 -53.41 -1.19 -39.52
C GLU A 34 -53.27 -2.51 -40.29
N LEU A 35 -54.09 -2.72 -41.31
CA LEU A 35 -54.06 -3.94 -42.12
C LEU A 35 -52.80 -4.01 -42.97
N VAL A 36 -52.40 -2.89 -43.58
CA VAL A 36 -51.15 -2.80 -44.36
C VAL A 36 -49.93 -3.00 -43.45
N SER A 37 -49.91 -2.38 -42.25
CA SER A 37 -48.84 -2.56 -41.27
C SER A 37 -48.77 -4.00 -40.76
N GLY A 38 -49.91 -4.60 -40.44
CA GLY A 38 -50.01 -6.01 -40.03
C GLY A 38 -49.48 -6.94 -41.11
N TYR A 39 -49.85 -6.71 -42.37
CA TYR A 39 -49.33 -7.46 -43.52
C TYR A 39 -47.81 -7.33 -43.67
N ILE A 40 -47.26 -6.11 -43.60
CA ILE A 40 -45.80 -5.91 -43.72
C ILE A 40 -45.06 -6.67 -42.61
N LYS A 41 -45.62 -6.72 -41.39
CA LYS A 41 -45.04 -7.46 -40.25
C LYS A 41 -45.05 -8.98 -40.44
N THR A 42 -45.91 -9.53 -41.29
CA THR A 42 -45.91 -10.98 -41.57
C THR A 42 -44.88 -11.38 -42.61
N LEU A 43 -44.35 -10.44 -43.41
CA LEU A 43 -43.36 -10.69 -44.45
C LEU A 43 -42.02 -11.16 -43.86
N ASP A 44 -41.41 -12.15 -44.49
CA ASP A 44 -40.17 -12.77 -44.01
C ASP A 44 -39.00 -11.79 -43.97
N GLY A 45 -38.89 -10.90 -44.96
CA GLY A 45 -37.87 -9.84 -44.98
C GLY A 45 -37.96 -8.90 -43.77
N TYR A 46 -39.18 -8.53 -43.35
CA TYR A 46 -39.38 -7.71 -42.15
C TYR A 46 -39.00 -8.48 -40.89
N LYS A 47 -39.42 -9.74 -40.76
CA LYS A 47 -39.08 -10.60 -39.61
C LYS A 47 -37.57 -10.82 -39.48
N GLN A 48 -36.87 -11.06 -40.59
CA GLN A 48 -35.41 -11.20 -40.60
C GLN A 48 -34.72 -9.90 -40.18
N HIS A 49 -35.16 -8.75 -40.69
CA HIS A 49 -34.60 -7.46 -40.29
C HIS A 49 -34.85 -7.17 -38.80
N GLN A 50 -36.05 -7.48 -38.30
CA GLN A 50 -36.38 -7.36 -36.88
C GLN A 50 -35.52 -8.28 -36.01
N ALA A 51 -35.26 -9.52 -36.44
CA ALA A 51 -34.38 -10.44 -35.75
C ALA A 51 -32.94 -9.90 -35.69
N GLN A 52 -32.41 -9.41 -36.82
CA GLN A 52 -31.09 -8.79 -36.85
C GLN A 52 -30.98 -7.58 -35.91
N LEU A 53 -32.00 -6.71 -35.88
CA LEU A 53 -32.04 -5.58 -34.95
C LEU A 53 -32.02 -6.05 -33.49
N ARG A 54 -32.79 -7.09 -33.15
CA ARG A 54 -32.76 -7.70 -31.82
C ARG A 54 -31.37 -8.25 -31.48
N ASP A 55 -30.71 -8.92 -32.41
CA ASP A 55 -29.37 -9.44 -32.20
C ASP A 55 -28.35 -8.33 -31.95
N VAL A 56 -28.45 -7.21 -32.67
CA VAL A 56 -27.57 -6.04 -32.41
C VAL A 56 -27.83 -5.47 -31.03
N VAL A 57 -29.10 -5.31 -30.64
CA VAL A 57 -29.45 -4.81 -29.30
C VAL A 57 -28.93 -5.77 -28.22
N ASN A 58 -29.09 -7.07 -28.40
CA ASN A 58 -28.58 -8.07 -27.46
C ASN A 58 -27.05 -8.00 -27.32
N LYS A 59 -26.32 -7.86 -28.43
CA LYS A 59 -24.85 -7.67 -28.39
C LYS A 59 -24.45 -6.39 -27.67
N SER A 60 -25.18 -5.30 -27.88
CA SER A 60 -24.94 -4.05 -27.15
C SER A 60 -25.21 -4.21 -25.65
N ILE A 61 -26.23 -4.98 -25.26
CA ILE A 61 -26.50 -5.30 -23.84
C ILE A 61 -25.36 -6.14 -23.25
N GLU A 62 -24.87 -7.16 -23.97
CA GLU A 62 -23.73 -7.97 -23.55
C GLU A 62 -22.48 -7.10 -23.32
N GLN A 63 -22.16 -6.21 -24.27
CA GLN A 63 -21.04 -5.27 -24.12
C GLN A 63 -21.20 -4.34 -22.92
N LEU A 64 -22.41 -3.83 -22.66
CA LEU A 64 -22.67 -3.00 -21.49
C LEU A 64 -22.50 -3.76 -20.16
N ASN A 65 -22.89 -5.03 -20.14
CA ASN A 65 -22.69 -5.90 -18.97
C ASN A 65 -21.20 -6.19 -18.74
N GLU A 66 -20.43 -6.43 -19.80
CA GLU A 66 -18.97 -6.59 -19.71
C GLU A 66 -18.30 -5.32 -19.16
N ILE A 67 -18.67 -4.14 -19.69
CA ILE A 67 -18.15 -2.85 -19.20
C ILE A 67 -18.49 -2.66 -17.71
N THR A 68 -19.71 -2.99 -17.30
CA THR A 68 -20.14 -2.89 -15.90
C THR A 68 -19.31 -3.82 -15.00
N THR A 69 -19.03 -5.04 -15.47
CA THR A 69 -18.18 -6.00 -14.76
C THR A 69 -16.76 -5.45 -14.59
N MET A 70 -16.18 -4.90 -15.67
CA MET A 70 -14.86 -4.27 -15.61
C MET A 70 -14.83 -3.09 -14.61
N ILE A 71 -15.86 -2.24 -14.60
CA ILE A 71 -15.93 -1.11 -13.64
C ILE A 71 -15.90 -1.63 -12.20
N ASN A 72 -16.68 -2.66 -11.89
CA ASN A 72 -16.68 -3.25 -10.55
C ASN A 72 -15.30 -3.83 -10.17
N GLU A 73 -14.64 -4.54 -11.10
CA GLU A 73 -13.29 -5.06 -10.87
C GLU A 73 -12.26 -3.95 -10.64
N TYR A 74 -12.39 -2.82 -11.35
CA TYR A 74 -11.55 -1.64 -11.14
C TYR A 74 -11.78 -1.01 -9.76
N GLU A 75 -13.03 -0.91 -9.30
CA GLU A 75 -13.37 -0.38 -7.97
C GLU A 75 -12.80 -1.28 -6.85
N ASP A 76 -12.95 -2.60 -6.98
CA ASP A 76 -12.39 -3.56 -6.02
C ASP A 76 -10.85 -3.50 -5.99
N THR A 77 -10.22 -3.37 -7.15
CA THR A 77 -8.77 -3.21 -7.25
C THR A 77 -8.30 -1.89 -6.65
N ALA A 78 -9.01 -0.80 -6.90
CA ALA A 78 -8.71 0.52 -6.32
C ALA A 78 -8.78 0.48 -4.79
N LYS A 79 -9.83 -0.14 -4.24
CA LYS A 79 -9.96 -0.35 -2.80
C LYS A 79 -8.80 -1.17 -2.22
N THR A 80 -8.41 -2.24 -2.90
CA THR A 80 -7.25 -3.05 -2.50
C THR A 80 -5.95 -2.23 -2.50
N ILE A 81 -5.75 -1.36 -3.49
CA ILE A 81 -4.59 -0.46 -3.57
C ILE A 81 -4.61 0.53 -2.41
N GLU A 82 -5.77 1.11 -2.07
CA GLU A 82 -5.91 2.03 -0.92
C GLU A 82 -5.55 1.35 0.40
N GLU A 83 -6.04 0.12 0.61
CA GLU A 83 -5.71 -0.68 1.80
C GLU A 83 -4.21 -0.98 1.89
N GLN A 84 -3.57 -1.34 0.77
CA GLN A 84 -2.12 -1.56 0.72
C GLN A 84 -1.32 -0.29 0.98
N LEU A 85 -1.75 0.85 0.43
CA LEU A 85 -1.12 2.15 0.68
C LEU A 85 -1.21 2.57 2.14
N ALA A 86 -2.35 2.34 2.78
CA ALA A 86 -2.51 2.59 4.22
C ALA A 86 -1.51 1.76 5.03
N LYS A 87 -1.37 0.47 4.71
CA LYS A 87 -0.40 -0.42 5.36
C LYS A 87 1.05 0.00 5.15
N ILE A 88 1.40 0.45 3.94
CA ILE A 88 2.75 0.95 3.65
C ILE A 88 3.06 2.20 4.50
N LYS A 89 2.09 3.12 4.64
CA LYS A 89 2.26 4.31 5.47
C LYS A 89 2.48 3.97 6.95
N GLU A 90 1.72 3.01 7.46
CA GLU A 90 1.89 2.50 8.82
C GLU A 90 3.28 1.90 9.03
N LEU A 91 3.70 0.98 8.17
CA LEU A 91 5.03 0.36 8.22
C LEU A 91 6.17 1.39 8.07
N HIS A 92 5.97 2.41 7.24
CA HIS A 92 6.94 3.48 7.09
C HIS A 92 7.10 4.29 8.39
N GLN A 93 6.00 4.58 9.08
CA GLN A 93 6.05 5.26 10.37
C GLN A 93 6.77 4.39 11.42
N GLU A 94 6.51 3.08 11.45
CA GLU A 94 7.23 2.15 12.32
C GLU A 94 8.73 2.12 12.01
N PHE A 95 9.09 2.10 10.72
CA PHE A 95 10.48 2.14 10.28
C PHE A 95 11.18 3.40 10.76
N ILE A 96 10.58 4.58 10.58
CA ILE A 96 11.15 5.86 11.06
C ILE A 96 11.29 5.86 12.58
N ASN A 97 10.33 5.30 13.31
CA ASN A 97 10.41 5.19 14.77
C ASN A 97 11.58 4.29 15.20
N LEU A 98 11.75 3.13 14.54
CA LEU A 98 12.86 2.21 14.78
C LEU A 98 14.20 2.83 14.44
N GLU A 99 14.30 3.52 13.31
CA GLU A 99 15.49 4.25 12.90
C GLU A 99 15.86 5.33 13.93
N THR A 100 14.87 6.11 14.38
CA THR A 100 15.05 7.11 15.44
C THR A 100 15.54 6.48 16.73
N TYR A 101 14.94 5.36 17.15
CA TYR A 101 15.37 4.62 18.33
C TYR A 101 16.82 4.11 18.19
N HIS A 102 17.18 3.60 17.00
CA HIS A 102 18.53 3.16 16.70
C HIS A 102 19.54 4.30 16.83
N TYR A 103 19.26 5.47 16.23
CA TYR A 103 20.11 6.64 16.38
C TYR A 103 20.21 7.12 17.82
N GLN A 104 19.12 7.08 18.59
CA GLN A 104 19.14 7.42 20.01
C GLN A 104 20.04 6.45 20.80
N LEU A 105 19.95 5.15 20.55
CA LEU A 105 20.81 4.16 21.19
C LEU A 105 22.28 4.33 20.83
N LEU A 106 22.58 4.59 19.54
CA LEU A 106 23.93 4.89 19.09
C LEU A 106 24.46 6.17 19.74
N ALA A 107 23.67 7.23 19.78
CA ALA A 107 24.05 8.49 20.41
C ALA A 107 24.27 8.33 21.93
N ALA A 108 23.42 7.57 22.61
CA ALA A 108 23.48 7.37 24.05
C ALA A 108 24.59 6.40 24.49
N ASN A 109 24.91 5.38 23.70
CA ASN A 109 25.81 4.30 24.12
C ASN A 109 27.13 4.23 23.34
N PHE A 110 27.15 4.70 22.09
CA PHE A 110 28.28 4.51 21.18
C PHE A 110 28.88 5.82 20.66
N ASN A 111 28.34 6.97 21.03
CA ASN A 111 28.97 8.26 20.76
C ASN A 111 30.29 8.34 21.54
N GLN A 112 31.40 8.44 20.82
CA GLN A 112 32.75 8.50 21.39
C GLN A 112 32.90 9.64 22.41
N THR A 113 32.31 10.80 22.14
CA THR A 113 32.34 11.95 23.06
C THR A 113 31.61 11.65 24.36
N PHE A 114 30.46 10.97 24.29
CA PHE A 114 29.70 10.57 25.48
C PHE A 114 30.44 9.48 26.27
N LEU A 115 30.95 8.45 25.60
CA LEU A 115 31.74 7.38 26.20
C LEU A 115 33.00 7.92 26.89
N LYS A 116 33.72 8.83 26.23
CA LYS A 116 34.89 9.52 26.78
C LYS A 116 34.52 10.32 28.02
N THR A 117 33.39 11.03 28.01
CA THR A 117 32.88 11.77 29.17
C THR A 117 32.53 10.84 30.33
N LYS A 118 31.87 9.71 30.05
CA LYS A 118 31.55 8.67 31.06
C LYS A 118 32.83 8.05 31.63
N PHE A 119 33.82 7.79 30.79
CA PHE A 119 35.12 7.25 31.20
C PHE A 119 35.91 8.26 32.05
N LYS A 120 35.87 9.55 31.71
CA LYS A 120 36.46 10.63 32.52
C LYS A 120 35.85 10.69 33.93
N LYS A 121 34.52 10.65 34.05
CA LYS A 121 33.84 10.57 35.37
C LYS A 121 34.26 9.34 36.17
N LEU A 122 34.50 8.22 35.49
CA LEU A 122 34.96 6.98 36.12
C LEU A 122 36.43 7.05 36.58
N VAL A 123 37.29 7.80 35.88
CA VAL A 123 38.64 8.15 36.34
C VAL A 123 38.57 9.03 37.59
N GLU A 124 37.74 10.08 37.56
CA GLU A 124 37.52 11.00 38.69
C GLU A 124 36.99 10.26 39.93
N SER A 125 36.02 9.35 39.75
CA SER A 125 35.51 8.50 40.82
C SER A 125 36.59 7.57 41.40
N SER A 126 37.50 7.06 40.58
CA SER A 126 38.62 6.22 41.06
C SER A 126 39.62 7.04 41.89
N ASP A 127 39.83 8.31 41.54
CA ASP A 127 40.68 9.22 42.30
C ASP A 127 40.06 9.51 43.68
N GLN A 128 38.76 9.81 43.69
CA GLN A 128 37.98 10.01 44.92
C GLN A 128 37.96 8.77 45.81
N GLU A 129 37.88 7.56 45.24
CA GLU A 129 38.00 6.29 45.97
C GLU A 129 39.34 6.21 46.71
N GLY A 130 40.45 6.58 46.06
CA GLY A 130 41.77 6.68 46.70
C GLY A 130 41.80 7.68 47.86
N TYR A 131 41.21 8.86 47.71
CA TYR A 131 41.12 9.84 48.80
C TYR A 131 40.27 9.35 49.98
N LYS A 132 39.15 8.66 49.71
CA LYS A 132 38.29 8.09 50.76
C LYS A 132 39.02 7.01 51.56
N ILE A 133 39.80 6.16 50.90
CA ILE A 133 40.62 5.15 51.59
C ILE A 133 41.59 5.83 52.57
N VAL A 134 42.27 6.89 52.15
CA VAL A 134 43.21 7.65 53.01
C VAL A 134 42.48 8.37 54.16
N GLN A 135 41.30 8.94 53.91
CA GLN A 135 40.50 9.61 54.95
C GLN A 135 39.98 8.65 56.03
N ASN A 136 39.88 7.36 55.72
CA ASN A 136 39.38 6.33 56.65
C ASN A 136 40.50 5.67 57.48
N VAL A 137 41.78 5.91 57.16
CA VAL A 137 42.98 5.38 57.86
C VAL A 137 42.98 5.70 59.37
N GLY A 138 42.32 6.80 59.78
CA GLY A 138 42.23 7.20 61.19
C GLY A 138 40.87 6.95 61.86
N LYS A 139 39.89 6.41 61.13
CA LYS A 139 38.50 6.24 61.62
C LYS A 139 38.12 4.78 61.83
N ASP A 140 38.66 3.89 61.01
CA ASP A 140 38.48 2.46 61.17
C ASP A 140 39.70 1.88 61.89
N HIS A 141 39.50 0.99 62.88
CA HIS A 141 40.57 0.16 63.46
C HIS A 141 41.07 -0.92 62.47
N ASN A 142 41.09 -0.61 61.18
CA ASN A 142 41.60 -1.48 60.15
C ASN A 142 43.14 -1.48 60.20
N ASP A 143 43.70 -2.66 59.97
CA ASP A 143 45.14 -2.86 59.90
C ASP A 143 45.74 -1.96 58.81
N LEU A 144 46.77 -1.19 59.18
CA LEU A 144 47.48 -0.25 58.31
C LEU A 144 47.96 -0.94 57.03
N GLU A 145 48.36 -2.21 57.15
CA GLU A 145 48.80 -3.03 56.03
C GLU A 145 47.66 -3.24 55.01
N THR A 146 46.45 -3.56 55.48
CA THR A 146 45.27 -3.76 54.63
C THR A 146 44.86 -2.46 53.93
N THR A 147 44.91 -1.33 54.63
CA THR A 147 44.59 -0.02 54.02
C THR A 147 45.62 0.40 52.98
N LEU A 148 46.90 0.08 53.21
CA LEU A 148 47.99 0.34 52.25
C LEU A 148 47.79 -0.47 50.96
N GLU A 149 47.41 -1.74 51.08
CA GLU A 149 47.12 -2.60 49.92
C GLU A 149 45.93 -2.09 49.11
N GLN A 150 44.82 -1.73 49.79
CA GLN A 150 43.64 -1.14 49.15
C GLN A 150 43.97 0.16 48.43
N PHE A 151 44.78 1.03 49.05
CA PHE A 151 45.21 2.28 48.44
C PHE A 151 46.09 2.02 47.21
N ARG A 152 47.07 1.11 47.29
CA ARG A 152 47.92 0.73 46.14
C ARG A 152 47.09 0.17 44.99
N ALA A 153 46.12 -0.70 45.28
CA ALA A 153 45.21 -1.25 44.27
C ALA A 153 44.36 -0.16 43.61
N SER A 154 43.82 0.77 44.42
CA SER A 154 43.03 1.91 43.94
C SER A 154 43.87 2.84 43.04
N ARG A 155 45.10 3.20 43.46
CA ARG A 155 46.01 4.03 42.66
C ARG A 155 46.42 3.35 41.36
N LYS A 156 46.72 2.05 41.38
CA LYS A 156 47.03 1.28 40.17
C LYS A 156 45.87 1.35 39.17
N LYS A 157 44.64 1.16 39.64
CA LYS A 157 43.41 1.25 38.84
C LYS A 157 43.18 2.66 38.29
N TYR A 158 43.38 3.70 39.11
CA TYR A 158 43.30 5.09 38.67
C TYR A 158 44.31 5.41 37.57
N HIS A 159 45.60 5.11 37.78
CA HIS A 159 46.65 5.43 36.81
C HIS A 159 46.45 4.68 35.49
N LEU A 160 46.06 3.40 35.53
CA LEU A 160 45.71 2.63 34.35
C LEU A 160 44.56 3.27 33.55
N ARG A 161 43.49 3.71 34.24
CA ARG A 161 42.35 4.35 33.59
C ARG A 161 42.72 5.73 33.03
N ARG A 162 43.54 6.50 33.75
CA ARG A 162 44.04 7.81 33.28
C ARG A 162 44.92 7.69 32.04
N GLU A 163 45.80 6.69 32.00
CA GLU A 163 46.61 6.41 30.82
C GLU A 163 45.74 6.02 29.62
N LYS A 164 44.74 5.15 29.83
CA LYS A 164 43.77 4.80 28.79
C LYS A 164 42.98 6.00 28.27
N LEU A 165 42.59 6.94 29.15
CA LEU A 165 41.90 8.17 28.74
C LEU A 165 42.84 9.04 27.88
N ASN A 166 44.07 9.27 28.33
CA ASN A 166 45.05 10.06 27.56
C ASN A 166 45.31 9.48 26.17
N ARG A 167 45.43 8.15 26.06
CA ARG A 167 45.58 7.47 24.75
C ARG A 167 44.34 7.60 23.87
N TRP A 168 43.15 7.68 24.47
CA TRP A 168 41.90 7.94 23.76
C TRP A 168 41.85 9.39 23.24
N ASP A 169 42.41 10.35 23.98
CA ASP A 169 42.52 11.76 23.55
C ASP A 169 43.45 11.98 22.36
N GLU A 170 44.42 11.09 22.16
CA GLU A 170 45.41 11.16 21.07
C GLU A 170 44.91 10.53 19.75
N ASP A 171 43.64 10.10 19.66
CA ASP A 171 43.04 9.36 18.52
C ASP A 171 43.80 8.08 18.10
N ARG A 172 44.75 7.62 18.92
CA ARG A 172 45.60 6.45 18.64
C ARG A 172 44.88 5.11 18.85
N VAL A 173 43.63 5.12 19.30
CA VAL A 173 42.86 3.91 19.60
C VAL A 173 41.73 3.76 18.57
N THR A 174 42.07 3.22 17.41
CA THR A 174 41.09 2.65 16.47
C THR A 174 40.54 1.33 17.04
N GLY A 175 39.74 1.42 18.10
CA GLY A 175 39.15 0.24 18.76
C GLY A 175 39.20 0.35 20.27
N PHE A 176 38.21 1.03 20.85
CA PHE A 176 37.98 1.03 22.30
C PHE A 176 37.03 -0.10 22.75
N ILE A 177 36.79 -1.09 21.87
CA ILE A 177 35.97 -2.27 22.12
C ILE A 177 36.87 -3.51 21.98
#